data_AF-A0AB74HJM7-F1
#
_entry.id   AF-A0AB74HJM7-F1
#
_cell.length_a   1.000
_cell.length_b   1.000
_cell.length_c   1.000
_cell.angle_alpha   90.00
_cell.angle_beta   90.00
_cell.angle_gamma   90.00
#
_symmetry.space_group_name_H-M   'P 1'
#
loop_
_entity.id
_entity.type
_entity.pdbx_description
1 polymer ?
#
loop_
_entity_poly.entity_id
_entity_poly.type
_entity_poly.pdbx_seq_one_letter_code
_entity_poly.pdbx_strand_id
1 'polypeptide(L)'
;MEQVAYNRSYDEHEDLINSVYRAFKDRCEELPSETQTKRRLRRLILLTIKDHTSSHAERFVLYHFFSDFFKAVESNDQAALAVLKQIVRD
;
A
#
# COMPACT_ATOMS: atom_id res chain seq x y z
N MET A 1 -5.85 -21.17 2.70
CA MET A 1 -4.88 -21.32 1.60
C MET A 1 -4.75 -20.06 0.73
N GLU A 2 -5.80 -19.24 0.56
CA GLU A 2 -5.70 -17.98 -0.22
C GLU A 2 -4.69 -16.96 0.33
N GLN A 3 -4.66 -16.71 1.64
CA GLN A 3 -3.77 -15.71 2.26
C GLN A 3 -2.28 -15.98 2.01
N VAL A 4 -1.89 -17.26 1.92
CA VAL A 4 -0.50 -17.67 1.65
C VAL A 4 -0.10 -17.39 0.20
N ALA A 5 -1.03 -17.56 -0.75
CA ALA A 5 -0.80 -17.25 -2.16
C ALA A 5 -0.67 -15.73 -2.39
N TYR A 6 -1.48 -14.93 -1.68
CA TYR A 6 -1.39 -13.45 -1.74
C TYR A 6 -0.08 -12.92 -1.14
N ASN A 7 0.34 -13.45 0.02
CA ASN A 7 1.63 -13.06 0.60
C ASN A 7 2.80 -13.36 -0.35
N ARG A 8 2.78 -14.50 -1.03
CA ARG A 8 3.81 -14.87 -2.00
C ARG A 8 3.84 -13.93 -3.22
N SER A 9 2.69 -13.46 -3.66
CA SER A 9 2.60 -12.46 -4.73
C SER A 9 3.11 -11.09 -4.27
N TYR A 10 2.93 -10.72 -3.01
CA TYR A 10 3.51 -9.49 -2.48
C TYR A 10 5.03 -9.58 -2.35
N ASP A 11 5.57 -10.72 -1.91
CA ASP A 11 7.02 -10.95 -1.81
C ASP A 11 7.69 -10.84 -3.20
N GLU A 12 7.08 -11.39 -4.26
CA GLU A 12 7.57 -11.26 -5.64
C GLU A 12 7.52 -9.82 -6.19
N HIS A 13 6.73 -8.96 -5.56
CA HIS A 13 6.55 -7.55 -5.94
C HIS A 13 7.01 -6.58 -4.84
N GLU A 14 7.87 -7.03 -3.92
CA GLU A 14 8.34 -6.25 -2.76
C GLU A 14 8.95 -4.90 -3.19
N ASP A 15 9.82 -4.91 -4.20
CA ASP A 15 10.47 -3.68 -4.71
C ASP A 15 9.45 -2.67 -5.27
N LEU A 16 8.47 -3.16 -6.04
CA LEU A 16 7.41 -2.34 -6.60
C LEU A 16 6.54 -1.73 -5.50
N ILE A 17 6.13 -2.55 -4.52
CA ILE A 17 5.33 -2.13 -3.37
C ILE A 17 6.09 -1.08 -2.56
N ASN A 18 7.37 -1.31 -2.29
CA ASN A 18 8.24 -0.38 -1.57
C ASN A 18 8.38 0.96 -2.29
N SER A 19 8.64 0.93 -3.59
CA SER A 19 8.79 2.15 -4.39
C SER A 19 7.52 3.00 -4.36
N VAL A 20 6.35 2.38 -4.52
CA VAL A 20 5.05 3.08 -4.42
C VAL A 20 4.77 3.56 -3.01
N TYR A 21 5.10 2.77 -1.99
CA TYR A 21 4.91 3.17 -0.60
C TYR A 21 5.75 4.40 -0.24
N ARG A 22 7.03 4.44 -0.65
CA ARG A 22 7.92 5.60 -0.45
C ARG A 22 7.35 6.84 -1.13
N ALA A 23 7.00 6.75 -2.42
CA ALA A 23 6.39 7.86 -3.14
C ALA A 23 5.06 8.32 -2.50
N PHE A 24 4.28 7.40 -1.95
CA PHE A 24 3.07 7.73 -1.21
C PHE A 24 3.37 8.43 0.12
N LYS A 25 4.35 7.95 0.87
CA LYS A 25 4.82 8.53 2.15
C LYS A 25 5.31 9.95 1.94
N ASP A 26 6.17 10.18 0.96
CA ASP A 26 6.69 11.52 0.61
C ASP A 26 5.54 12.49 0.32
N ARG A 27 4.58 12.08 -0.52
CA ARG A 27 3.38 12.86 -0.81
C ARG A 27 2.45 13.07 0.40
N CYS A 28 2.47 12.17 1.38
CA CYS A 28 1.73 12.36 2.63
C CYS A 28 2.40 13.41 3.52
N GLU A 29 3.72 13.42 3.59
CA GLU A 29 4.51 14.39 4.36
C GLU A 29 4.34 15.82 3.84
N GLU A 30 4.08 15.98 2.53
CA GLU A 30 3.72 17.26 1.91
C GLU A 30 2.32 17.78 2.29
N LEU A 31 1.42 16.92 2.81
CA LEU A 31 0.07 17.31 3.19
C LEU A 31 0.00 17.77 4.65
N PRO A 32 -0.64 18.92 4.96
CA PRO A 32 -0.91 19.32 6.33
C PRO A 32 -1.67 18.22 7.07
N SER A 33 -1.24 17.89 8.30
CA SER A 33 -1.78 16.78 9.11
C SER A 33 -3.30 16.84 9.28
N GLU A 34 -3.85 18.05 9.44
CA GLU A 34 -5.29 18.33 9.55
C GLU A 34 -6.09 17.87 8.32
N THR A 35 -5.41 17.69 7.19
CA THR A 35 -6.01 17.34 5.91
C THR A 35 -5.83 15.87 5.51
N GLN A 36 -5.08 15.10 6.30
CA GLN A 36 -4.79 13.67 6.07
C GLN A 36 -5.95 12.76 6.49
N THR A 37 -7.15 13.05 6.00
CA THR A 37 -8.32 12.18 6.22
C THR A 37 -8.15 10.83 5.53
N LYS A 38 -8.71 9.75 6.10
CA LYS A 38 -8.69 8.40 5.49
C LYS A 38 -9.07 8.39 4.01
N ARG A 39 -10.13 9.13 3.64
CA ARG A 39 -10.60 9.25 2.25
C ARG A 39 -9.58 9.92 1.34
N ARG A 40 -8.85 10.93 1.83
CA ARG A 40 -7.79 11.60 1.07
C ARG A 40 -6.58 10.70 0.90
N LEU A 41 -6.12 10.05 1.96
CA LEU A 41 -5.00 9.08 1.88
C LEU A 41 -5.30 7.95 0.89
N ARG A 42 -6.51 7.40 0.93
CA ARG A 42 -6.98 6.41 -0.08
C ARG A 42 -6.97 6.94 -1.50
N ARG A 43 -7.31 8.22 -1.72
CA ARG A 43 -7.23 8.80 -3.08
C ARG A 43 -5.78 9.04 -3.50
N LEU A 44 -4.95 9.51 -2.57
CA LEU A 44 -3.56 9.80 -2.82
C LEU A 44 -2.79 8.54 -3.23
N ILE A 45 -3.01 7.41 -2.56
CA ILE A 45 -2.35 6.16 -2.95
C ILE A 45 -2.80 5.68 -4.33
N LEU A 46 -4.09 5.82 -4.68
CA LEU A 46 -4.60 5.42 -5.99
C LEU A 46 -3.97 6.26 -7.12
N LEU A 47 -3.78 7.56 -6.88
CA LEU A 47 -3.07 8.43 -7.82
C LEU A 47 -1.60 8.02 -7.92
N THR A 48 -0.95 7.77 -6.79
CA THR A 48 0.46 7.36 -6.75
C THR A 48 0.69 6.06 -7.52
N ILE A 49 -0.17 5.05 -7.35
CA ILE A 49 -0.11 3.81 -8.14
C ILE A 49 -0.24 4.07 -9.65
N LYS A 50 -1.17 4.95 -10.06
CA LYS A 50 -1.41 5.27 -11.47
C LYS A 50 -0.23 5.98 -12.11
N ASP A 51 0.44 6.85 -11.35
CA ASP A 51 1.62 7.58 -11.79
C ASP A 51 2.85 6.67 -11.88
N HIS A 52 2.93 5.67 -10.99
CA HIS A 52 4.11 4.81 -10.87
C HIS A 52 4.19 3.73 -11.96
N THR A 53 3.05 3.24 -12.45
CA THR A 53 3.03 2.19 -13.47
C THR A 53 1.80 2.27 -14.37
N SER A 54 1.99 1.90 -15.64
CA SER A 54 0.93 1.66 -16.61
C SER A 54 0.53 0.18 -16.74
N SER A 55 1.26 -0.75 -16.11
CA SER A 55 1.00 -2.19 -16.19
C SER A 55 -0.25 -2.57 -15.41
N HIS A 56 -1.19 -3.28 -16.05
CA HIS A 56 -2.41 -3.72 -15.39
C HIS A 56 -2.14 -4.74 -14.28
N ALA A 57 -1.17 -5.65 -14.49
CA ALA A 57 -0.81 -6.67 -13.50
C ALA A 57 -0.21 -6.04 -12.24
N GLU A 58 0.72 -5.09 -12.42
CA GLU A 58 1.34 -4.37 -11.30
C GLU A 58 0.32 -3.53 -10.52
N ARG A 59 -0.57 -2.82 -11.24
CA ARG A 59 -1.68 -2.08 -10.61
C ARG A 59 -2.58 -2.98 -9.78
N PHE A 60 -2.89 -4.17 -10.28
CA PHE A 60 -3.73 -5.13 -9.56
C PHE A 60 -3.10 -5.51 -8.22
N VAL A 61 -1.82 -5.90 -8.22
CA VAL A 61 -1.09 -6.25 -6.99
C VAL A 61 -1.04 -5.07 -6.01
N LEU A 62 -0.70 -3.88 -6.51
CA LEU A 62 -0.64 -2.67 -5.69
C LEU A 62 -2.00 -2.32 -5.07
N TYR A 63 -3.08 -2.37 -5.84
CA TYR A 63 -4.42 -2.09 -5.30
C TYR A 63 -4.81 -3.08 -4.21
N HIS A 64 -4.51 -4.36 -4.38
CA HIS A 64 -4.76 -5.37 -3.36
C HIS A 64 -3.94 -5.13 -2.10
N PHE A 65 -2.63 -4.94 -2.24
CA PHE A 65 -1.73 -4.68 -1.11
C PHE A 65 -2.19 -3.47 -0.29
N PHE A 66 -2.43 -2.33 -0.93
CA PHE A 66 -2.83 -1.12 -0.23
C PHE A 66 -4.25 -1.21 0.32
N SER A 67 -5.17 -1.92 -0.35
CA SER A 67 -6.50 -2.21 0.20
C SER A 67 -6.40 -3.00 1.51
N ASP A 68 -5.59 -4.06 1.53
CA ASP A 68 -5.35 -4.88 2.73
C ASP A 68 -4.69 -4.06 3.84
N PHE A 69 -3.71 -3.21 3.49
CA PHE A 69 -3.08 -2.28 4.42
C PHE A 69 -4.08 -1.33 5.06
N PHE A 70 -4.90 -0.62 4.27
CA PHE A 70 -5.91 0.28 4.84
C PHE A 70 -6.95 -0.46 5.66
N LYS A 71 -7.34 -1.67 5.24
CA LYS A 71 -8.28 -2.50 6.00
C LYS A 71 -7.69 -2.87 7.36
N ALA A 72 -6.43 -3.32 7.41
CA ALA A 72 -5.73 -3.65 8.64
C ALA A 72 -5.57 -2.44 9.57
N VAL A 73 -5.29 -1.24 9.02
CA VAL A 73 -5.28 0.01 9.79
C VAL A 73 -6.67 0.34 10.35
N GLU A 74 -7.73 0.18 9.55
CA GLU A 74 -9.10 0.48 9.98
C GLU A 74 -9.62 -0.49 11.03
N SER A 75 -9.25 -1.77 10.95
CA SER A 75 -9.64 -2.80 11.92
C SER A 75 -8.70 -2.91 13.12
N ASN A 76 -7.64 -2.09 13.18
CA ASN A 76 -6.58 -2.18 14.18
C ASN A 76 -5.97 -3.60 14.29
N ASP A 77 -5.87 -4.31 13.16
CA ASP A 77 -5.34 -5.67 13.10
C ASP A 77 -3.81 -5.62 13.12
N GLN A 78 -3.24 -5.70 14.32
CA GLN A 78 -1.79 -5.61 14.53
C GLN A 78 -1.03 -6.78 13.90
N ALA A 79 -1.64 -7.96 13.78
CA ALA A 79 -1.00 -9.12 13.17
C ALA A 79 -0.88 -8.94 11.65
N ALA A 80 -1.97 -8.50 10.99
CA ALA A 80 -1.94 -8.19 9.57
C ALA A 80 -0.99 -7.01 9.27
N LEU A 81 -0.99 -5.97 10.10
CA LEU A 81 -0.06 -4.84 9.95
C LEU A 81 1.40 -5.26 10.10
N ALA A 82 1.73 -6.19 11.00
CA ALA A 82 3.09 -6.67 11.17
C ALA A 82 3.60 -7.36 9.90
N VAL A 83 2.79 -8.21 9.27
CA VAL A 83 3.14 -8.89 8.01
C VAL A 83 3.29 -7.88 6.87
N LEU A 84 2.32 -6.98 6.69
CA LEU A 84 2.37 -5.99 5.59
C LEU A 84 3.53 -5.01 5.74
N LYS A 85 3.90 -4.66 6.98
CA LYS A 85 5.08 -3.81 7.26
C LYS A 85 6.41 -4.53 7.05
N GLN A 86 6.47 -5.86 7.04
CA GLN A 86 7.72 -6.58 6.70
C GLN A 86 8.05 -6.46 5.21
N ILE A 87 7.03 -6.34 4.37
CA ILE A 87 7.15 -6.13 2.91
C ILE A 87 7.56 -4.68 2.64
N VAL A 88 7.02 -3.74 3.40
CA VAL A 88 7.36 -2.32 3.28
C VAL A 88 8.58 -1.98 4.13
N ARG A 89 9.77 -2.02 3.52
CA ARG A 89 11.05 -1.69 4.16
C ARG A 89 11.45 -0.23 3.88
N ASP A 90 11.60 0.55 4.95
CA ASP A 90 12.25 1.88 4.90
C ASP A 90 13.72 1.72 4.50
#